data_AF-A0A7C3P3F6-F1
#
_entry.id   AF-A0A7C3P3F6-F1
#
_cell.length_a   1.000
_cell.length_b   1.000
_cell.length_c   1.000
_cell.angle_alpha   90.00
_cell.angle_beta   90.00
_cell.angle_gamma   90.00
#
_symmetry.space_group_name_H-M   'P 1'
#
loop_
_entity.id
_entity.type
_entity.pdbx_description
1 polymer ?
#
loop_
_entity_poly.entity_id
_entity_poly.type
_entity_poly.pdbx_seq_one_letter_code
_entity_poly.pdbx_strand_id
1 'polypeptide(L)'
;MDLILEGLKKAFWLLITFDPEVMNITFLSLKVSGSATLISLLIGISIGTILALSKFPGRRIVVSLINTGMGLPPVVVGLFVTIFLWRNGPLGFLGILYTPGAMIIAQAVIATPIVMGITLAAIQQLPQKLRLQILALGATRLQMVWMLIKEARLPLLAAVMAGFGGVISEVGASIMVGGNIKGY
;
A
#
# COMPACT_ATOMS: atom_id res chain seq x y z
N MET A 1 6.70 -5.62 38.04
CA MET A 1 5.39 -5.79 37.35
C MET A 1 4.62 -4.48 37.25
N ASP A 2 4.84 -3.53 38.17
CA ASP A 2 4.01 -2.33 38.32
C ASP A 2 4.07 -1.38 37.13
N LEU A 3 5.24 -1.19 36.52
CA LEU A 3 5.39 -0.37 35.30
C LEU A 3 4.49 -0.85 34.14
N ILE A 4 4.37 -2.15 33.93
CA ILE A 4 3.53 -2.72 32.85
C ILE A 4 2.05 -2.51 33.19
N LEU A 5 1.66 -2.78 34.44
CA LEU A 5 0.28 -2.61 34.92
C LEU A 5 -0.15 -1.15 34.90
N GLU A 6 0.70 -0.22 35.32
CA GLU A 6 0.45 1.22 35.26
C GLU A 6 0.37 1.72 33.82
N GLY A 7 1.27 1.25 32.95
CA GLY A 7 1.21 1.53 31.51
C GLY A 7 -0.11 1.10 30.89
N LEU A 8 -0.57 -0.12 31.18
CA LEU A 8 -1.86 -0.64 30.69
C LEU A 8 -3.04 0.16 31.23
N LYS A 9 -3.05 0.48 32.54
CA LYS A 9 -4.09 1.32 33.16
C LYS A 9 -4.15 2.70 32.49
N LYS A 10 -3.00 3.32 32.25
CA LYS A 10 -2.91 4.64 31.62
C LYS A 10 -3.37 4.58 30.16
N ALA A 11 -2.99 3.56 29.40
CA ALA A 11 -3.45 3.37 28.03
C ALA A 11 -4.99 3.20 27.98
N PHE A 12 -5.56 2.38 28.86
CA PHE A 12 -7.00 2.18 28.95
C PHE A 12 -7.73 3.48 29.34
N TRP A 13 -7.16 4.24 30.26
CA TRP A 13 -7.68 5.57 30.64
C TRP A 13 -7.71 6.52 29.44
N LEU A 14 -6.59 6.67 28.72
CA LEU A 14 -6.49 7.52 27.54
C LEU A 14 -7.50 7.15 26.44
N LEU A 15 -7.76 5.85 26.26
CA LEU A 15 -8.74 5.36 25.29
C LEU A 15 -10.19 5.67 25.72
N ILE A 16 -10.54 5.44 26.98
CA ILE A 16 -11.90 5.71 27.49
C ILE A 16 -12.20 7.19 27.56
N THR A 17 -11.22 8.01 27.95
CA THR A 17 -11.41 9.46 28.02
C THR A 17 -11.36 10.13 26.66
N PHE A 18 -11.14 9.37 25.58
CA PHE A 18 -10.93 9.89 24.22
C PHE A 18 -9.92 11.03 24.21
N ASP A 19 -8.73 10.76 24.77
CA ASP A 19 -7.68 11.78 24.85
C ASP A 19 -7.47 12.45 23.47
N PRO A 20 -7.57 13.78 23.37
CA PRO A 20 -7.53 14.46 22.08
C PRO A 20 -6.23 14.23 21.30
N GLU A 21 -5.08 14.09 21.98
CA GLU A 21 -3.80 13.86 21.33
C GLU A 21 -3.75 12.44 20.73
N VAL A 22 -4.16 11.43 21.51
CA VAL A 22 -4.25 10.04 21.02
C VAL A 22 -5.22 9.92 19.85
N MET A 23 -6.37 10.59 19.92
CA MET A 23 -7.38 10.52 18.87
C MET A 23 -6.90 11.20 17.57
N ASN A 24 -6.24 12.35 17.68
CA ASN A 24 -5.65 13.04 16.53
C ASN A 24 -4.57 12.20 15.86
N ILE A 25 -3.66 11.60 16.64
CA ILE A 25 -2.61 10.72 16.11
C ILE A 25 -3.24 9.50 15.42
N THR A 26 -4.24 8.88 16.05
CA THR A 26 -4.95 7.72 15.49
C THR A 26 -5.61 8.06 14.15
N PHE A 27 -6.31 9.19 14.08
CA PHE A 27 -6.97 9.63 12.84
C PHE A 27 -5.95 9.97 11.76
N LEU A 28 -4.84 10.63 12.12
CA LEU A 28 -3.75 10.93 11.18
C LEU A 28 -3.14 9.64 10.62
N SER A 29 -2.83 8.65 11.46
CA SER A 29 -2.32 7.35 11.03
C SER A 29 -3.30 6.64 10.09
N LEU A 30 -4.59 6.59 10.43
CA LEU A 30 -5.62 6.01 9.58
C LEU A 30 -5.75 6.75 8.23
N LYS A 31 -5.69 8.08 8.25
CA LYS A 31 -5.77 8.91 7.04
C LYS A 31 -4.56 8.67 6.13
N VAL A 32 -3.35 8.64 6.69
CA VAL A 32 -2.10 8.41 5.95
C VAL A 32 -2.09 7.00 5.35
N SER A 33 -2.29 5.98 6.17
CA SER A 33 -2.26 4.58 5.74
C SER A 33 -3.42 4.20 4.82
N GLY A 34 -4.61 4.73 5.08
CA GLY A 34 -5.77 4.57 4.20
C GLY A 34 -5.54 5.20 2.83
N SER A 35 -5.03 6.44 2.80
CA SER A 35 -4.73 7.15 1.54
C SER A 35 -3.62 6.45 0.75
N ALA A 36 -2.54 6.04 1.41
CA ALA A 36 -1.46 5.25 0.80
C ALA A 36 -1.99 3.94 0.21
N THR A 37 -2.82 3.22 0.95
CA THR A 37 -3.43 1.98 0.49
C THR A 37 -4.31 2.22 -0.74
N LEU A 38 -5.15 3.26 -0.76
CA LEU A 38 -5.97 3.59 -1.92
C LEU A 38 -5.13 3.85 -3.17
N ILE A 39 -4.04 4.62 -3.04
CA ILE A 39 -3.09 4.86 -4.14
C ILE A 39 -2.49 3.54 -4.62
N SER A 40 -2.01 2.70 -3.70
CA SER A 40 -1.45 1.39 -4.02
C SER A 40 -2.46 0.42 -4.64
N LEU A 41 -3.74 0.50 -4.29
CA LEU A 41 -4.81 -0.29 -4.92
C LEU A 41 -5.03 0.13 -6.36
N LEU A 42 -5.12 1.44 -6.63
CA LEU A 42 -5.29 1.95 -7.98
C LEU A 42 -4.13 1.54 -8.89
N ILE A 43 -2.89 1.71 -8.40
CA ILE A 43 -1.68 1.38 -9.17
C ILE A 43 -1.48 -0.14 -9.25
N GLY A 44 -1.52 -0.83 -8.10
CA GLY A 44 -1.21 -2.25 -7.98
C GLY A 44 -2.22 -3.15 -8.67
N ILE A 45 -3.52 -2.87 -8.56
CA ILE A 45 -4.56 -3.65 -9.25
C ILE A 45 -4.45 -3.45 -10.76
N SER A 46 -4.29 -2.21 -11.21
CA SER A 46 -4.19 -1.89 -12.64
C SER A 46 -2.98 -2.55 -13.28
N ILE A 47 -1.78 -2.35 -12.72
CA ILE A 47 -0.54 -2.91 -13.27
C ILE A 47 -0.51 -4.43 -13.10
N GLY A 48 -0.94 -4.95 -11.94
CA GLY A 48 -0.99 -6.39 -11.67
C GLY A 48 -1.91 -7.12 -12.66
N THR A 49 -3.06 -6.53 -12.97
CA THR A 49 -4.00 -7.09 -13.97
C THR A 49 -3.44 -7.01 -15.39
N ILE A 50 -2.82 -5.89 -15.77
CA ILE A 50 -2.15 -5.76 -17.08
C ILE A 50 -1.06 -6.82 -17.23
N LEU A 51 -0.24 -7.02 -16.18
CA LEU A 51 0.86 -7.99 -16.17
C LEU A 51 0.37 -9.45 -16.15
N ALA A 52 -0.79 -9.71 -15.54
CA ALA A 52 -1.44 -11.01 -15.58
C ALA A 52 -1.92 -11.36 -17.00
N LEU A 53 -2.46 -10.38 -17.73
CA LEU A 53 -3.10 -10.61 -19.03
C LEU A 53 -2.16 -10.48 -20.23
N SER A 54 -1.02 -9.79 -20.07
CA SER A 54 -0.05 -9.51 -21.12
C SER A 54 1.04 -10.59 -21.23
N LYS A 55 1.52 -10.84 -22.45
CA LYS A 55 2.67 -11.69 -22.75
C LYS A 55 3.71 -10.89 -23.54
N PHE A 56 4.85 -10.58 -22.94
CA PHE A 56 5.95 -9.84 -23.57
C PHE A 56 7.30 -10.36 -23.03
N PRO A 57 8.42 -10.23 -23.77
CA PRO A 57 9.69 -10.92 -23.46
C PRO A 57 10.30 -10.52 -22.10
N GLY A 58 10.11 -9.28 -21.63
CA GLY A 58 10.60 -8.79 -20.33
C GLY A 58 9.74 -9.13 -19.11
N ARG A 59 8.60 -9.82 -19.29
CA ARG A 59 7.59 -10.03 -18.23
C ARG A 59 8.16 -10.67 -16.97
N ARG A 60 9.04 -11.67 -17.11
CA ARG A 60 9.62 -12.38 -15.97
C ARG A 60 10.44 -11.47 -15.06
N ILE A 61 11.19 -10.53 -15.65
CA ILE A 61 11.99 -9.56 -14.90
C ILE A 61 11.05 -8.64 -14.10
N VAL A 62 9.98 -8.13 -14.73
CA VAL A 62 9.00 -7.27 -14.05
C VAL A 62 8.34 -8.00 -12.89
N VAL A 63 7.91 -9.26 -13.09
CA VAL A 63 7.33 -10.08 -12.01
C VAL A 63 8.34 -10.30 -10.88
N SER A 64 9.61 -10.59 -11.19
CA SER A 64 10.65 -10.72 -10.18
C SER A 64 10.86 -9.43 -9.40
N LEU A 65 10.89 -8.26 -10.06
CA LEU A 65 11.02 -6.96 -9.39
C LEU A 65 9.86 -6.67 -8.44
N ILE A 66 8.63 -7.01 -8.84
CA ILE A 66 7.45 -6.88 -7.97
C ILE A 66 7.60 -7.76 -6.74
N ASN A 67 7.94 -9.04 -6.93
CA ASN A 67 8.12 -9.98 -5.83
C ASN A 67 9.27 -9.57 -4.90
N THR A 68 10.38 -9.06 -5.43
CA THR A 68 11.46 -8.47 -4.62
C THR A 68 10.96 -7.25 -3.85
N GLY A 69 10.14 -6.41 -4.48
CA GLY A 69 9.50 -5.25 -3.87
C GLY A 69 8.66 -5.59 -2.65
N MET A 70 8.00 -6.75 -2.64
CA MET A 70 7.19 -7.21 -1.49
C MET A 70 8.03 -7.46 -0.24
N GLY A 71 9.34 -7.71 -0.39
CA GLY A 71 10.28 -7.97 0.71
C GLY A 71 11.23 -6.82 1.00
N LEU A 72 11.03 -5.63 0.41
CA LEU A 72 11.90 -4.49 0.65
C LEU A 72 11.80 -4.05 2.12
N PRO A 73 12.93 -3.89 2.84
CA PRO A 73 12.90 -3.36 4.18
C PRO A 73 12.29 -1.95 4.18
N PRO A 74 11.26 -1.68 5.00
CA PRO A 74 10.60 -0.38 4.99
C PRO A 74 11.54 0.80 5.25
N VAL A 75 12.55 0.60 6.10
CA VAL A 75 13.60 1.60 6.37
C VAL A 75 14.38 1.98 5.11
N VAL A 76 14.64 1.02 4.22
CA VAL A 76 15.29 1.28 2.92
C VAL A 76 14.38 2.15 2.07
N VAL A 77 13.09 1.84 1.99
CA VAL A 77 12.11 2.65 1.26
C VAL A 77 12.03 4.07 1.86
N GLY A 78 11.98 4.19 3.18
CA GLY A 78 12.02 5.47 3.90
C GLY A 78 13.25 6.30 3.53
N LEU A 79 14.45 5.70 3.53
CA LEU A 79 15.68 6.36 3.14
C LEU A 79 15.63 6.86 1.69
N PHE A 80 15.19 6.02 0.75
CA PHE A 80 15.06 6.41 -0.65
C PHE A 80 14.10 7.59 -0.81
N VAL A 81 12.92 7.53 -0.18
CA VAL A 81 11.93 8.60 -0.25
C VAL A 81 12.47 9.89 0.38
N THR A 82 13.16 9.81 1.52
CA THR A 82 13.80 10.97 2.14
C THR A 82 14.85 11.59 1.23
N ILE A 83 15.73 10.81 0.60
CA ILE A 83 16.76 11.32 -0.33
C ILE A 83 16.10 11.99 -1.53
N PHE A 84 15.00 11.43 -2.05
CA PHE A 84 14.28 12.00 -3.18
C PHE A 84 13.60 13.32 -2.82
N LEU A 85 12.97 13.41 -1.66
CA LEU A 85 12.24 14.59 -1.18
C LEU A 85 13.13 15.62 -0.48
N TRP A 86 14.42 15.32 -0.29
CA TRP A 86 15.36 16.24 0.31
C TRP A 86 15.51 17.50 -0.53
N ARG A 87 15.91 18.62 0.07
CA ARG A 87 15.94 19.93 -0.62
C ARG A 87 16.79 19.94 -1.90
N ASN A 88 17.90 19.20 -1.91
CA ASN A 88 18.79 19.04 -3.06
C ASN A 88 18.52 17.73 -3.84
N GLY A 89 17.50 16.97 -3.43
CA GLY A 89 17.07 15.74 -4.07
C GLY A 89 16.23 15.99 -5.34
N PRO A 90 16.05 14.96 -6.19
CA PRO A 90 15.30 15.08 -7.43
C PRO A 90 13.87 15.65 -7.30
N LEU A 91 13.20 15.37 -6.18
CA LEU A 91 11.85 15.83 -5.87
C LEU A 91 11.83 16.88 -4.75
N GLY A 92 12.99 17.49 -4.45
CA GLY A 92 13.13 18.49 -3.39
C GLY A 92 12.29 19.75 -3.61
N PHE A 93 11.97 20.06 -4.87
CA PHE A 93 11.11 21.20 -5.24
C PHE A 93 9.68 21.08 -4.68
N LEU A 94 9.24 19.89 -4.29
CA LEU A 94 7.92 19.69 -3.66
C LEU A 94 7.87 20.22 -2.22
N GLY A 95 9.00 20.26 -1.50
CA GLY A 95 9.04 20.79 -0.13
C GLY A 95 8.17 20.03 0.88
N ILE A 96 7.79 18.79 0.59
CA ILE A 96 6.85 17.99 1.41
C ILE A 96 7.53 17.06 2.43
N LEU A 97 8.86 17.08 2.55
CA LEU A 97 9.56 16.30 3.58
C LEU A 97 9.10 16.75 4.97
N TYR A 98 8.90 15.79 5.90
CA TYR A 98 8.31 16.03 7.21
C TYR A 98 6.85 16.50 7.17
N THR A 99 6.07 15.92 6.25
CA THR A 99 4.62 16.12 6.18
C THR A 99 3.89 14.78 6.05
N PRO A 100 2.58 14.72 6.36
CA PRO A 100 1.76 13.55 6.07
C PRO A 100 1.80 13.13 4.60
N GLY A 101 2.02 14.07 3.67
CA GLY A 101 2.16 13.78 2.24
C GLY A 101 3.37 12.90 1.93
N ALA A 102 4.52 13.16 2.55
CA ALA A 102 5.70 12.31 2.40
C ALA A 102 5.48 10.91 3.00
N MET A 103 4.76 10.82 4.12
CA MET A 103 4.39 9.52 4.72
C MET A 103 3.49 8.71 3.78
N ILE A 104 2.50 9.36 3.17
CA ILE A 104 1.61 8.72 2.18
C ILE A 104 2.43 8.16 1.01
N ILE A 105 3.41 8.92 0.49
CA ILE A 105 4.28 8.46 -0.60
C ILE A 105 5.09 7.24 -0.17
N ALA A 106 5.77 7.30 0.98
CA ALA A 106 6.58 6.18 1.46
C ALA A 106 5.75 4.91 1.66
N GLN A 107 4.60 5.03 2.33
CA GLN A 107 3.68 3.92 2.54
C GLN A 107 3.11 3.40 1.22
N ALA A 108 2.78 4.27 0.26
CA ALA A 108 2.31 3.83 -1.05
C ALA A 108 3.39 3.04 -1.82
N VAL A 109 4.66 3.44 -1.73
CA VAL A 109 5.78 2.68 -2.33
C VAL A 109 5.92 1.29 -1.70
N ILE A 110 5.69 1.17 -0.38
CA ILE A 110 5.73 -0.11 0.34
C ILE A 110 4.54 -1.01 -0.03
N ALA A 111 3.31 -0.47 -0.02
CA ALA A 111 2.10 -1.27 -0.26
C ALA A 111 1.91 -1.67 -1.73
N THR A 112 2.38 -0.86 -2.68
CA THR A 112 2.17 -1.10 -4.13
C THR A 112 2.67 -2.48 -4.61
N PRO A 113 3.91 -2.92 -4.35
CA PRO A 113 4.37 -4.24 -4.79
C PRO A 113 3.59 -5.39 -4.13
N ILE A 114 3.16 -5.24 -2.87
CA ILE A 114 2.32 -6.22 -2.16
C ILE A 114 0.99 -6.39 -2.88
N VAL A 115 0.28 -5.29 -3.11
CA VAL A 115 -1.01 -5.31 -3.81
C VAL A 115 -0.85 -5.85 -5.24
N MET A 116 0.19 -5.41 -5.94
CA MET A 116 0.44 -5.79 -7.33
C MET A 116 0.73 -7.30 -7.47
N GLY A 117 1.56 -7.85 -6.58
CA GLY A 117 1.90 -9.27 -6.56
C GLY A 117 0.69 -10.16 -6.26
N ILE A 118 -0.12 -9.77 -5.26
CA ILE A 118 -1.34 -10.51 -4.91
C ILE A 118 -2.37 -10.41 -6.05
N THR A 119 -2.55 -9.24 -6.65
CA THR A 119 -3.44 -9.05 -7.82
C THR A 119 -2.99 -9.91 -8.99
N LEU A 120 -1.69 -9.91 -9.31
CA LEU A 120 -1.11 -10.73 -10.37
C LEU A 120 -1.43 -12.21 -10.16
N ALA A 121 -1.21 -12.73 -8.94
CA ALA A 121 -1.50 -14.11 -8.59
C ALA A 121 -3.00 -14.42 -8.66
N ALA A 122 -3.85 -13.53 -8.13
CA ALA A 122 -5.29 -13.67 -8.13
C ALA A 122 -5.88 -13.82 -9.54
N ILE A 123 -5.49 -12.93 -10.46
CA ILE A 123 -5.99 -12.96 -11.83
C ILE A 123 -5.45 -14.18 -12.60
N GLN A 124 -4.24 -14.66 -12.30
CA GLN A 124 -3.67 -15.86 -12.92
C GLN A 124 -4.31 -17.17 -12.43
N GLN A 125 -4.85 -17.20 -11.21
CA GLN A 125 -5.53 -18.37 -10.64
C GLN A 125 -6.95 -18.54 -11.19
N LEU A 126 -7.53 -17.52 -11.84
CA LEU A 126 -8.82 -17.64 -12.48
C LEU A 126 -8.79 -18.71 -13.59
N PRO A 127 -9.90 -19.43 -13.83
CA PRO A 127 -9.96 -20.44 -14.88
C PRO A 127 -9.56 -19.88 -16.24
N GLN A 128 -8.59 -20.49 -16.94
CA GLN A 128 -8.11 -19.99 -18.23
C GLN A 128 -9.22 -19.82 -19.28
N LYS A 129 -10.23 -20.70 -19.22
CA LYS A 129 -11.39 -20.67 -20.12
C LYS A 129 -12.34 -19.50 -19.86
N LEU A 130 -12.35 -18.92 -18.64
CA LEU A 130 -13.24 -17.81 -18.27
C LEU A 130 -13.03 -16.61 -19.20
N ARG A 131 -11.77 -16.25 -19.47
CA ARG A 131 -11.42 -15.16 -20.38
C ARG A 131 -11.96 -15.41 -21.80
N LEU A 132 -11.82 -16.63 -22.32
CA LEU A 132 -12.29 -16.98 -23.66
C LEU A 132 -13.82 -16.93 -23.73
N GLN A 133 -14.49 -17.42 -22.69
CA GLN A 133 -15.95 -17.43 -22.61
C GLN A 133 -16.53 -16.01 -22.56
N ILE A 134 -15.93 -15.12 -21.76
CA ILE A 134 -16.36 -13.72 -21.69
C ILE A 134 -16.24 -13.03 -23.07
N LEU A 135 -15.14 -13.25 -23.79
CA LEU A 135 -14.94 -12.67 -25.11
C LEU A 135 -15.87 -13.30 -26.16
N ALA A 136 -16.13 -14.61 -26.07
CA ALA A 136 -17.06 -15.31 -26.97
C ALA A 136 -18.51 -14.81 -26.84
N LEU A 137 -18.89 -14.33 -25.65
CA LEU A 137 -20.19 -13.68 -25.40
C LEU A 137 -20.26 -12.22 -25.90
N GLY A 138 -19.25 -11.74 -26.63
CA GLY A 138 -19.24 -10.42 -27.25
C GLY A 138 -18.73 -9.28 -26.36
N ALA A 139 -18.16 -9.57 -25.19
CA ALA A 139 -17.62 -8.53 -24.32
C ALA A 139 -16.39 -7.84 -24.91
N THR A 140 -16.30 -6.53 -24.72
CA THR A 140 -15.09 -5.76 -25.05
C THR A 140 -13.95 -6.08 -24.08
N ARG A 141 -12.71 -5.69 -24.43
CA ARG A 141 -11.53 -5.90 -23.58
C ARG A 141 -11.68 -5.28 -22.19
N LEU A 142 -12.26 -4.07 -22.10
CA LEU A 142 -12.47 -3.39 -20.82
C LEU A 142 -13.53 -4.10 -19.97
N GLN A 143 -14.63 -4.55 -20.58
CA GLN A 143 -15.64 -5.35 -19.89
C GLN A 143 -15.07 -6.67 -19.38
N MET A 144 -14.20 -7.31 -20.17
CA MET A 144 -13.51 -8.53 -19.77
C MET A 144 -12.61 -8.30 -18.55
N VAL A 145 -11.77 -7.25 -18.56
CA VAL A 145 -10.92 -6.89 -17.42
C VAL A 145 -11.76 -6.63 -16.17
N TRP A 146 -12.84 -5.86 -16.29
CA TRP A 146 -13.74 -5.56 -15.19
C TRP A 146 -14.41 -6.81 -14.61
N MET A 147 -14.83 -7.76 -15.46
CA MET A 147 -15.38 -9.03 -15.02
C MET A 147 -14.35 -9.90 -14.30
N LEU A 148 -13.11 -9.97 -14.79
CA LEU A 148 -12.05 -10.72 -14.11
C LEU A 148 -11.71 -10.12 -12.73
N ILE A 149 -11.65 -8.79 -12.62
CA ILE A 149 -11.44 -8.11 -11.33
C ILE A 149 -12.60 -8.42 -10.36
N LYS A 150 -13.85 -8.40 -10.85
CA LYS A 150 -15.02 -8.78 -10.04
C LYS A 150 -14.97 -10.23 -9.58
N GLU A 151 -14.57 -11.15 -10.44
CA GLU A 151 -14.42 -12.57 -10.08
C GLU A 151 -13.32 -12.75 -9.03
N ALA A 152 -12.22 -12.01 -9.17
CA ALA A 152 -11.09 -12.01 -8.24
C ALA A 152 -11.34 -11.21 -6.94
N ARG A 153 -12.57 -10.76 -6.64
CA ARG A 153 -12.85 -9.86 -5.50
C ARG A 153 -12.34 -10.37 -4.15
N LEU A 154 -12.46 -11.68 -3.88
CA LEU A 154 -12.05 -12.25 -2.59
C LEU A 154 -10.52 -12.24 -2.43
N PRO A 155 -9.72 -12.74 -3.40
CA PRO A 155 -8.27 -12.52 -3.41
C PRO A 155 -7.86 -11.03 -3.38
N LEU A 156 -8.61 -10.15 -4.06
CA LEU A 156 -8.29 -8.73 -4.05
C LEU A 156 -8.57 -8.06 -2.69
N LEU A 157 -9.57 -8.54 -1.94
CA LEU A 157 -9.74 -8.13 -0.54
C LEU A 157 -8.53 -8.54 0.30
N ALA A 158 -7.95 -9.72 0.06
CA ALA A 158 -6.69 -10.10 0.72
C ALA A 158 -5.54 -9.16 0.32
N ALA A 159 -5.49 -8.68 -0.93
CA ALA A 159 -4.52 -7.67 -1.36
C ALA A 159 -4.71 -6.34 -0.59
N VAL A 160 -5.95 -5.90 -0.39
CA VAL A 160 -6.28 -4.71 0.43
C VAL A 160 -5.81 -4.89 1.86
N MET A 161 -6.14 -6.03 2.48
CA MET A 161 -5.77 -6.33 3.87
C MET A 161 -4.26 -6.41 4.05
N ALA A 162 -3.56 -7.05 3.12
CA ALA A 162 -2.10 -7.16 3.16
C ALA A 162 -1.41 -5.80 2.95
N GLY A 163 -1.88 -5.01 1.97
CA GLY A 163 -1.35 -3.67 1.71
C GLY A 163 -1.55 -2.73 2.90
N PHE A 164 -2.78 -2.64 3.40
CA PHE A 164 -3.12 -1.80 4.55
C PHE A 164 -2.43 -2.27 5.83
N GLY A 165 -2.49 -3.57 6.14
CA GLY A 165 -1.85 -4.16 7.30
C GLY A 165 -0.34 -3.93 7.31
N GLY A 166 0.31 -4.04 6.16
CA GLY A 166 1.73 -3.75 6.02
C GLY A 166 2.09 -2.30 6.33
N VAL A 167 1.29 -1.33 5.88
CA VAL A 167 1.63 0.11 6.05
C VAL A 167 1.11 0.73 7.34
N ILE A 168 0.00 0.24 7.91
CA ILE A 168 -0.49 0.74 9.20
C ILE A 168 0.40 0.30 10.37
N SER A 169 1.03 -0.87 10.23
CA SER A 169 2.03 -1.36 11.18
C SER A 169 3.42 -0.77 10.95
N GLU A 170 3.60 0.08 9.92
CA GLU A 170 4.92 0.56 9.54
C GLU A 170 5.33 1.86 10.23
N VAL A 171 6.44 1.78 10.97
CA VAL A 171 6.96 2.87 11.81
C VAL A 171 8.26 3.45 11.26
N GLY A 172 9.17 2.62 10.73
CA GLY A 172 10.51 3.04 10.33
C GLY A 172 10.49 4.07 9.18
N ALA A 173 9.84 3.72 8.08
CA ALA A 173 9.71 4.63 6.94
C ALA A 173 8.99 5.93 7.33
N SER A 174 7.92 5.79 8.13
CA SER A 174 7.08 6.88 8.62
C SER A 174 7.87 7.90 9.46
N ILE A 175 8.75 7.44 10.36
CA ILE A 175 9.62 8.32 11.16
C ILE A 175 10.65 9.04 10.28
N MET A 176 11.24 8.36 9.30
CA MET A 176 12.28 8.95 8.45
C MET A 176 11.76 10.08 7.55
N VAL A 177 10.55 9.91 7.01
CA VAL A 177 9.95 10.89 6.09
C VAL A 177 9.05 11.89 6.79
N GLY A 178 8.40 11.48 7.89
CA GLY A 178 7.46 12.28 8.67
C GLY A 178 8.11 13.04 9.81
N GLY A 179 9.22 12.56 10.38
CA GLY A 179 9.86 13.18 11.55
C GLY A 179 8.92 13.22 12.76
N ASN A 180 8.96 14.32 13.53
CA ASN A 180 8.06 14.58 14.65
C ASN A 180 7.00 15.63 14.28
N ILE A 181 6.11 15.27 13.35
CA ILE A 181 5.03 16.17 12.91
C ILE A 181 3.99 16.36 14.02
N LYS A 182 4.04 17.52 14.68
CA LYS A 182 3.04 17.96 15.66
C LYS A 182 2.16 19.06 15.04
N GLY A 183 0.84 18.90 15.12
CA GLY A 183 -0.13 19.92 14.67
C GLY A 183 -0.59 19.83 13.21
N TYR A 184 -0.49 18.64 12.59
CA TYR A 184 -1.04 18.33 11.26
C TYR A 184 -2.36 17.57 11.32
#